data_AF-A0A2V8TB92-F1
#
_entry.id   AF-A0A2V8TB92-F1
#
_cell.length_a   1.000
_cell.length_b   1.000
_cell.length_c   1.000
_cell.angle_alpha   90.00
_cell.angle_beta   90.00
_cell.angle_gamma   90.00
#
_symmetry.space_group_name_H-M   'P 1'
#
loop_
_entity.id
_entity.type
_entity.pdbx_description
1 polymer ?
#
loop_
_entity_poly.entity_id
_entity_poly.type
_entity_poly.pdbx_seq_one_letter_code
_entity_poly.pdbx_strand_id
1 'polypeptide(L)'
;MCRRAGERSSIVMEIYSADEFFGESSLVEPTSPREIAVALENTSLMSWTAAEIEQQVERQPEMGLAFIQMLARRLLDYEARIESLNREKCRER
;
A
#
# COMPACT_ATOMS: atom_id res chain seq x y z
N MET A 1 5.05 5.56 1.86
CA MET A 1 3.87 5.51 2.75
C MET A 1 4.31 5.40 4.19
N CYS A 2 3.69 6.20 5.07
CA CYS A 2 3.92 6.21 6.50
C CYS A 2 2.60 5.98 7.26
N ARG A 3 2.68 5.29 8.40
CA ARG A 3 1.56 5.16 9.34
C ARG A 3 1.82 6.01 10.57
N ARG A 4 0.83 6.78 11.00
CA ARG A 4 0.92 7.58 12.23
C ARG A 4 0.79 6.66 13.46
N ALA A 5 1.82 6.64 14.30
CA ALA A 5 1.90 5.82 15.51
C ALA A 5 1.52 6.61 16.79
N GLY A 6 1.56 7.94 16.73
CA GLY A 6 1.15 8.87 17.80
C GLY A 6 1.15 10.31 17.27
N GLU A 7 0.92 11.31 18.13
CA GLU A 7 0.84 12.72 17.68
C GLU A 7 2.12 13.23 16.99
N ARG A 8 3.29 12.70 17.38
CA ARG A 8 4.61 13.12 16.87
C ARG A 8 5.44 12.00 16.25
N SER A 9 4.88 10.80 16.10
CA SER A 9 5.60 9.65 15.56
C SER A 9 4.90 9.07 14.34
N SER A 10 5.68 8.87 13.30
CA SER A 10 5.29 8.17 12.07
C SER A 10 6.28 7.04 11.81
N ILE A 11 5.75 5.89 11.40
CA ILE A 11 6.56 4.74 11.01
C ILE A 11 6.52 4.67 9.48
N VAL A 12 7.70 4.62 8.86
CA VAL A 12 7.81 4.37 7.42
C VAL A 12 7.38 2.92 7.18
N MET A 13 6.30 2.75 6.42
CA MET A 13 5.80 1.43 6.08
C MET A 13 6.46 0.92 4.80
N GLU A 14 6.55 1.76 3.77
CA GLU A 14 7.07 1.36 2.47
C GLU A 14 7.56 2.59 1.68
N ILE A 15 8.56 2.39 0.83
CA ILE A 15 9.08 3.39 -0.11
C ILE A 15 8.78 2.86 -1.50
N TYR A 16 8.22 3.72 -2.36
CA TYR A 16 7.75 3.35 -3.69
C TYR A 16 8.63 4.02 -4.73
N SER A 17 8.88 3.29 -5.82
CA SER A 17 9.56 3.74 -7.02
C SER A 17 8.56 4.01 -8.15
N ALA A 18 9.06 4.43 -9.31
CA ALA A 18 8.24 4.52 -10.52
C ALA A 18 7.56 3.18 -10.83
N ASP A 19 6.34 3.27 -11.38
CA ASP A 19 5.49 2.15 -11.79
C ASP A 19 4.95 1.25 -10.64
N GLU A 20 5.14 1.65 -9.38
CA GLU A 20 4.56 0.95 -8.22
C GLU A 20 3.25 1.59 -7.76
N PHE A 21 2.28 0.75 -7.39
CA PHE A 21 0.97 1.18 -6.89
C PHE A 21 0.99 1.38 -5.38
N PHE A 22 0.19 2.33 -4.87
CA PHE A 22 -0.07 2.53 -3.44
C PHE A 22 -1.46 3.14 -3.21
N GLY A 23 -1.91 3.14 -1.96
CA GLY A 23 -3.20 3.72 -1.56
C GLY A 23 -4.38 2.76 -1.70
N GLU A 24 -4.09 1.47 -1.86
CA GLU A 24 -5.07 0.37 -1.93
C GLU A 24 -5.98 0.29 -0.70
N SER A 25 -5.50 0.75 0.46
CA SER A 25 -6.27 0.81 1.70
C SER A 25 -7.52 1.68 1.56
N SER A 26 -7.47 2.72 0.72
CA SER A 26 -8.62 3.59 0.45
C SER A 26 -9.76 2.91 -0.33
N LEU A 27 -9.47 1.79 -1.01
CA LEU A 27 -10.49 0.98 -1.68
C LEU A 27 -11.32 0.16 -0.69
N VAL A 28 -10.74 -0.15 0.48
CA VAL A 28 -11.40 -0.95 1.52
C VAL A 28 -11.97 -0.06 2.63
N GLU A 29 -11.21 0.94 3.05
CA GLU A 29 -11.59 1.92 4.08
C GLU A 29 -11.27 3.34 3.57
N PRO A 30 -12.23 4.00 2.88
CA PRO A 30 -12.01 5.29 2.22
C PRO A 30 -11.55 6.42 3.14
N THR A 31 -11.79 6.29 4.44
CA THR A 31 -11.43 7.27 5.46
C THR A 31 -10.57 6.63 6.55
N SER A 32 -9.44 6.04 6.19
CA SER A 32 -8.45 5.59 7.19
C SER A 32 -7.53 6.78 7.57
N PRO A 33 -7.69 7.41 8.75
CA PRO A 33 -6.98 8.66 9.10
C PRO A 33 -5.50 8.46 9.43
N ARG A 34 -4.97 7.24 9.25
CA ARG A 34 -3.67 6.81 9.77
C ARG A 34 -2.60 6.64 8.71
N GLU A 35 -2.94 6.62 7.43
CA GLU A 35 -1.97 6.45 6.34
C GLU A 35 -1.71 7.78 5.62
N ILE A 36 -0.42 8.04 5.37
CA ILE A 36 0.06 9.26 4.74
C ILE A 36 1.08 8.87 3.66
N ALA A 37 0.98 9.49 2.48
CA ALA A 37 2.01 9.43 1.47
C ALA A 37 2.77 10.77 1.44
N VAL A 38 4.09 10.71 1.40
CA VAL A 38 4.98 11.88 1.32
C VAL A 38 5.90 11.67 0.14
N ALA A 39 5.94 12.63 -0.79
CA ALA A 39 6.89 12.62 -1.89
C ALA A 39 8.29 12.94 -1.35
N LEU A 40 9.27 12.08 -1.65
CA LEU A 40 10.67 12.28 -1.26
C LEU A 40 11.45 13.11 -2.29
N GLU A 41 10.91 13.23 -3.50
CA GLU A 41 11.48 13.96 -4.63
C GLU A 41 10.36 14.57 -5.49
N ASN A 42 10.70 15.21 -6.61
CA ASN A 42 9.71 15.67 -7.58
C ASN A 42 9.01 14.47 -8.23
N THR A 43 7.81 14.16 -7.75
CA THR A 43 7.05 12.98 -8.17
C THR A 43 5.82 13.39 -8.98
N SER A 44 5.57 12.69 -10.08
CA SER A 44 4.28 12.70 -10.78
C SER A 44 3.54 11.41 -10.46
N LEU A 45 2.24 11.53 -10.19
CA LEU A 45 1.38 10.41 -9.82
C LEU A 45 0.25 10.28 -10.83
N MET A 46 -0.10 9.04 -11.15
CA MET A 46 -1.40 8.72 -11.69
C MET A 46 -2.31 8.33 -10.52
N SER A 47 -3.47 8.96 -10.44
CA SER A 47 -4.44 8.74 -9.37
C SER A 47 -5.77 8.33 -9.95
N TRP A 48 -6.43 7.37 -9.30
CA TRP A 48 -7.79 6.96 -9.62
C TRP A 48 -8.61 6.84 -8.35
N THR A 49 -9.90 7.12 -8.50
CA THR A 49 -10.94 6.75 -7.54
C THR A 49 -11.33 5.27 -7.70
N ALA A 50 -11.97 4.70 -6.69
CA ALA A 50 -12.50 3.34 -6.77
C ALA A 50 -13.46 3.18 -7.97
N ALA A 51 -14.34 4.16 -8.21
CA ALA A 51 -15.28 4.15 -9.32
C ALA A 51 -14.60 4.17 -10.69
N GLU A 52 -13.48 4.90 -10.83
CA GLU A 52 -12.69 4.89 -12.07
C GLU A 52 -12.02 3.53 -12.30
N ILE A 53 -11.52 2.90 -11.24
CA ILE A 53 -10.97 1.54 -11.33
C ILE A 53 -12.05 0.55 -11.74
N GLU A 54 -13.23 0.59 -11.09
CA GLU A 54 -14.37 -0.28 -11.41
C GLU A 54 -14.78 -0.15 -12.88
N GLN A 55 -14.93 1.08 -13.37
CA GLN A 55 -15.26 1.33 -14.78
C GLN A 55 -14.19 0.80 -15.75
N GLN A 56 -12.91 0.90 -15.38
CA GLN A 56 -11.83 0.34 -16.20
C GLN A 56 -11.85 -1.18 -16.22
N VAL A 57 -12.11 -1.82 -15.07
CA VAL A 57 -12.22 -3.28 -14.98
C VAL A 57 -13.43 -3.80 -15.76
N GLU A 58 -14.56 -3.09 -15.77
CA GLU A 58 -15.72 -3.44 -16.60
C GLU A 58 -15.39 -3.42 -18.10
N ARG A 59 -14.58 -2.45 -18.53
CA ARG A 59 -14.14 -2.33 -19.94
C ARG A 59 -13.04 -3.33 -20.29
N GLN A 60 -12.16 -3.62 -19.34
CA GLN A 60 -10.97 -4.42 -19.52
C GLN A 60 -10.76 -5.38 -18.33
N PRO A 61 -11.44 -6.55 -18.31
CA PRO A 61 -11.42 -7.46 -17.17
C PRO A 61 -10.02 -7.98 -16.79
N GLU A 62 -9.09 -8.10 -17.74
CA GLU A 62 -7.72 -8.51 -17.49
C GLU A 62 -6.96 -7.54 -16.58
N MET A 63 -7.33 -6.26 -16.57
CA MET A 63 -6.79 -5.27 -15.65
C MET A 63 -7.18 -5.59 -14.20
N GLY A 64 -8.43 -6.01 -13.99
CA GLY A 64 -8.91 -6.43 -12.68
C GLY A 64 -8.16 -7.65 -12.15
N LEU A 65 -7.88 -8.63 -13.03
CA LEU A 65 -7.07 -9.79 -12.66
C LEU A 65 -5.64 -9.38 -12.29
N ALA A 66 -5.03 -8.47 -13.05
CA ALA A 66 -3.70 -7.95 -12.74
C ALA A 66 -3.65 -7.23 -11.38
N PHE A 67 -4.66 -6.43 -11.05
CA PHE A 67 -4.77 -5.81 -9.73
C PHE A 67 -4.86 -6.84 -8.60
N ILE A 68 -5.69 -7.88 -8.76
CA ILE A 68 -5.81 -8.94 -7.76
C ILE A 68 -4.48 -9.66 -7.57
N GLN A 69 -3.78 -10.01 -8.65
CA GLN A 69 -2.48 -10.66 -8.58
C GLN A 69 -1.43 -9.79 -7.87
N MET A 70 -1.39 -8.50 -8.19
CA MET A 70 -0.51 -7.53 -7.54
C MET A 70 -0.80 -7.43 -6.04
N LEU A 71 -2.06 -7.27 -5.65
CA LEU A 71 -2.46 -7.17 -4.23
C LEU A 71 -2.16 -8.46 -3.47
N ALA A 72 -2.44 -9.62 -4.06
CA ALA A 72 -2.12 -10.91 -3.47
C ALA A 72 -0.61 -11.07 -3.23
N ARG A 73 0.23 -10.65 -4.19
CA ARG A 73 1.69 -10.65 -4.02
C ARG A 73 2.11 -9.78 -2.83
N ARG A 74 1.56 -8.56 -2.75
CA ARG A 74 1.88 -7.62 -1.68
C ARG A 74 1.50 -8.13 -0.29
N LEU A 75 0.36 -8.81 -0.17
CA LEU A 75 -0.07 -9.42 1.08
C LEU A 75 0.92 -10.49 1.56
N LEU A 76 1.44 -11.32 0.65
CA LEU A 76 2.46 -12.32 0.98
C LEU A 76 3.77 -11.66 1.44
N ASP A 77 4.19 -10.57 0.80
CA ASP A 77 5.39 -9.83 1.19
C ASP A 77 5.23 -9.18 2.58
N TYR A 78 4.03 -8.65 2.89
CA TYR A 78 3.70 -8.14 4.22
C TYR A 78 3.72 -9.24 5.29
N GLU A 79 3.16 -10.42 4.99
CA GLU A 79 3.18 -11.57 5.90
C GLU A 79 4.61 -11.98 6.24
N ALA A 80 5.47 -12.16 5.23
CA ALA A 80 6.88 -12.50 5.42
C ALA A 80 7.63 -11.47 6.28
N ARG A 81 7.32 -10.18 6.10
CA ARG A 81 7.95 -9.09 6.85
C ARG A 81 7.48 -9.04 8.31
N ILE A 82 6.20 -9.29 8.58
CA ILE A 82 5.66 -9.41 9.94
C ILE A 82 6.34 -10.57 10.66
N GLU A 83 6.50 -11.72 9.99
CA GLU A 83 7.21 -12.85 10.58
C GLU A 83 8.67 -12.54 10.90
N SER A 84 9.37 -11.83 10.02
CA SER A 84 10.77 -11.42 10.26
C SER A 84 10.90 -10.56 11.51
N LEU A 85 10.02 -9.57 11.66
CA LEU A 85 9.98 -8.69 12.84
C LEU A 85 9.73 -9.47 14.14
N ASN A 86 8.86 -10.48 14.11
CA ASN A 86 8.63 -11.35 15.26
C ASN A 86 9.87 -12.16 15.62
N ARG A 87 10.58 -12.72 14.63
CA ARG A 87 11.81 -13.47 14.85
C ARG A 87 12.94 -12.60 15.40
N GLU A 88 13.11 -11.39 14.90
CA GLU A 88 14.09 -10.41 15.40
C GLU A 88 13.81 -10.05 16.86
N LYS A 89 12.57 -9.73 17.21
CA LYS A 89 12.17 -9.44 18.61
C LYS A 89 12.42 -10.59 19.58
N CYS A 90 12.36 -11.84 19.11
CA CYS A 90 12.68 -13.02 19.95
C CYS A 90 14.18 -13.22 20.15
N ARG A 91 15.05 -12.71 19.27
CA ARG A 91 16.52 -12.80 19.43
C ARG A 91 17.09 -11.77 20.40
N GLU A 92 16.36 -10.68 20.63
CA GLU A 92 16.76 -9.57 21.52
C GLU A 92 16.24 -9.74 22.97
N ARG A 93 15.61 -10.87 23.30
CA ARG A 93 15.09 -11.21 24.63
C ARG A 93 15.82 -12.41 25.22
#